data_AF-A0A927Z0W7-F1
#
_entry.id   AF-A0A927Z0W7-F1
#
_cell.length_a   1.000
_cell.length_b   1.000
_cell.length_c   1.000
_cell.angle_alpha   90.00
_cell.angle_beta   90.00
_cell.angle_gamma   90.00
#
_symmetry.space_group_name_H-M   'P 1'
#
loop_
_entity.id
_entity.type
_entity.pdbx_description
1 polymer ?
#
loop_
_entity_poly.entity_id
_entity_poly.type
_entity_poly.pdbx_seq_one_letter_code
_entity_poly.pdbx_strand_id
1 'polypeptide(L)'
;MNIFQTIYRNAKIRCVIAVCFCVWMAALLQLAVEAVSVKRVDITEAFSIEDNVIINNCSVESTACLSKDGQYFVGSTLEKLLNELAYTDSNITSAKVDFRNEPVPCYYVEYESQVCRLSVTLSNPGSDGRIYLHLVMTDFSRIEDYTDSRKIIEDYYGSAGLNVPKTSYIIYSGIDGHVAGKMSLEDCNNYTDKIFARMGADTVCEGYDNYYTRYGYSASLTGNSAAQSSEGESVNFQIAYAYNETENMTEISVGTPFINKSY
;
A
#
# COMPACT_ATOMS: atom_id res chain seq x y z
N MET A 1 54.19 -1.49 29.24
CA MET A 1 54.49 -0.87 27.92
C MET A 1 53.19 -0.30 27.38
N ASN A 2 53.05 1.04 27.33
CA ASN A 2 51.78 1.69 27.04
C ASN A 2 51.45 1.59 25.54
N ILE A 3 50.46 0.75 25.20
CA ILE A 3 50.00 0.52 23.81
C ILE A 3 49.67 1.85 23.12
N PHE A 4 49.04 2.77 23.84
CA PHE A 4 48.70 4.13 23.36
C PHE A 4 49.92 4.97 22.95
N GLN A 5 51.04 4.86 23.66
CA GLN A 5 52.28 5.60 23.31
C GLN A 5 52.94 5.04 22.05
N THR A 6 52.79 3.74 21.79
CA THR A 6 53.35 3.07 20.60
C THR A 6 52.53 3.40 19.35
N ILE A 7 51.21 3.48 19.49
CA ILE A 7 50.27 3.90 18.44
C ILE A 7 50.54 5.35 18.02
N TYR A 8 50.78 6.26 18.96
CA TYR A 8 50.96 7.69 18.67
C TYR A 8 52.28 8.01 17.95
N ARG A 9 53.34 7.20 18.19
CA ARG A 9 54.68 7.42 17.62
C ARG A 9 54.86 6.87 16.21
N ASN A 10 54.02 5.92 15.78
CA ASN A 10 54.20 5.23 14.51
C ASN A 10 53.29 5.79 13.41
N ALA A 11 53.88 6.48 12.43
CA ALA A 11 53.17 7.09 11.30
C ALA A 11 52.34 6.09 10.48
N LYS A 12 52.79 4.83 10.36
CA LYS A 12 52.04 3.79 9.63
C LYS A 12 50.76 3.39 10.37
N ILE A 13 50.83 3.26 11.69
CA ILE A 13 49.68 2.89 12.52
C ILE A 13 48.62 4.01 12.50
N ARG A 14 49.04 5.28 12.59
CA ARG A 14 48.12 6.42 12.46
C ARG A 14 47.41 6.46 11.12
N CYS A 15 48.14 6.15 10.04
CA CYS A 15 47.56 6.09 8.70
C CYS A 15 46.50 4.99 8.59
N VAL A 16 46.77 3.79 9.12
CA VAL A 16 45.81 2.68 9.12
C VAL A 16 44.57 3.02 9.95
N ILE A 17 44.73 3.60 11.15
CA ILE A 17 43.61 4.03 11.99
C ILE A 17 42.76 5.10 11.28
N ALA A 18 43.40 6.07 10.64
CA ALA A 18 42.70 7.12 9.89
C ALA A 18 41.89 6.52 8.73
N VAL A 19 42.47 5.57 7.97
CA VAL A 19 41.76 4.87 6.89
C VAL A 19 40.59 4.07 7.43
N CYS A 20 40.77 3.29 8.50
CA CYS A 20 39.68 2.54 9.13
C CYS A 20 38.57 3.49 9.60
N PHE A 21 38.92 4.63 10.20
CA PHE A 21 37.94 5.61 10.65
C PHE A 21 37.18 6.22 9.46
N CYS A 22 37.87 6.57 8.36
CA CYS A 22 37.23 7.06 7.15
C CYS A 22 36.27 6.05 6.52
N VAL A 23 36.65 4.77 6.49
CA VAL A 23 35.78 3.68 5.98
C VAL A 23 34.54 3.51 6.86
N TRP A 24 34.70 3.53 8.19
CA TRP A 24 33.57 3.46 9.11
C TRP A 24 32.66 4.69 9.02
N MET A 25 33.21 5.89 8.87
CA MET A 25 32.43 7.09 8.64
C MET A 25 31.65 7.03 7.32
N ALA A 26 32.24 6.51 6.25
CA ALA A 26 31.55 6.32 4.98
C ALA A 26 30.39 5.31 5.10
N ALA A 27 30.60 4.20 5.81
CA ALA A 27 29.54 3.22 6.07
C ALA A 27 28.41 3.80 6.92
N LEU A 28 28.73 4.58 7.97
CA LEU A 28 27.72 5.27 8.77
C LEU A 28 26.97 6.34 7.97
N LEU A 29 27.66 7.03 7.06
CA LEU A 29 27.02 8.00 6.17
C LEU A 29 26.08 7.30 5.18
N GLN A 30 26.45 6.14 4.64
CA GLN A 30 25.58 5.32 3.81
C GLN A 30 24.33 4.88 4.57
N LEU A 31 24.48 4.36 5.80
CA LEU A 31 23.35 3.99 6.65
C LEU A 31 22.47 5.19 7.02
N ALA A 32 23.07 6.37 7.27
CA ALA A 32 22.34 7.59 7.58
C ALA A 32 21.59 8.13 6.36
N VAL A 33 22.21 8.11 5.17
CA VAL A 33 21.55 8.48 3.92
C VAL A 33 20.42 7.52 3.63
N GLU A 34 20.62 6.21 3.77
CA GLU A 34 19.56 5.21 3.58
C GLU A 34 18.41 5.40 4.59
N ALA A 35 18.72 5.61 5.87
CA ALA A 35 17.71 5.87 6.90
C ALA A 35 16.93 7.19 6.70
N VAL A 36 17.54 8.21 6.11
CA VAL A 36 16.92 9.53 5.87
C VAL A 36 16.27 9.61 4.47
N SER A 37 16.78 8.85 3.49
CA SER A 37 16.32 8.83 2.10
C SER A 37 15.25 7.80 1.82
N VAL A 38 14.84 6.96 2.78
CA VAL A 38 13.49 6.37 2.77
C VAL A 38 12.49 7.50 3.07
N LYS A 39 12.41 8.48 2.16
CA LYS A 39 11.15 9.17 1.93
C LYS A 39 10.17 8.07 1.57
N ARG A 40 9.14 7.87 2.40
CA ARG A 40 7.97 7.10 2.00
C ARG A 40 7.38 7.86 0.84
N VAL A 41 7.75 7.49 -0.38
CA VAL A 41 7.08 7.97 -1.56
C VAL A 41 5.73 7.28 -1.54
N ASP A 42 4.70 8.10 -1.45
CA ASP A 42 3.34 7.62 -1.49
C ASP A 42 3.07 7.02 -2.88
N ILE A 43 2.38 5.88 -2.94
CA ILE A 43 2.00 5.22 -4.20
C ILE A 43 1.27 6.21 -5.11
N THR A 44 0.52 7.12 -4.50
CA THR A 44 -0.24 8.15 -5.17
C THR A 44 0.62 9.26 -5.80
N GLU A 45 1.69 9.69 -5.12
CA GLU A 45 2.71 10.60 -5.66
C GLU A 45 3.55 9.92 -6.77
N ALA A 46 3.78 8.62 -6.62
CA ALA A 46 4.42 7.82 -7.65
C ALA A 46 3.51 7.54 -8.85
N PHE A 47 2.19 7.70 -8.75
CA PHE A 47 1.27 7.43 -9.84
C PHE A 47 0.80 8.69 -10.59
N SER A 48 0.90 9.87 -9.98
CA SER A 48 0.51 11.16 -10.59
C SER A 48 1.59 11.77 -11.51
N ILE A 49 2.51 10.95 -12.05
CA ILE A 49 3.74 11.43 -12.72
C ILE A 49 3.49 11.95 -14.13
N GLU A 50 2.48 11.43 -14.84
CA GLU A 50 2.22 11.78 -16.23
C GLU A 50 0.98 12.68 -16.32
N ASP A 51 1.13 13.84 -16.96
CA ASP A 51 0.05 14.80 -17.21
C ASP A 51 -1.13 14.20 -18.01
N ASN A 52 -0.91 13.03 -18.64
CA ASN A 52 -1.88 12.36 -19.49
C ASN A 52 -2.61 11.18 -18.79
N VAL A 53 -2.22 10.83 -17.57
CA VAL A 53 -2.88 9.77 -16.79
C VAL A 53 -3.98 10.41 -15.95
N ILE A 54 -5.23 10.10 -16.27
CA ILE A 54 -6.38 10.56 -15.51
C ILE A 54 -6.73 9.49 -14.48
N ILE A 55 -6.69 9.86 -13.21
CA ILE A 55 -7.00 8.97 -12.09
C ILE A 55 -8.52 8.90 -11.93
N ASN A 56 -9.05 7.68 -11.95
CA ASN A 56 -10.48 7.42 -11.89
C ASN A 56 -10.93 7.04 -10.49
N ASN A 57 -10.14 6.22 -9.81
CA ASN A 57 -10.52 5.66 -8.53
C ASN A 57 -9.28 5.32 -7.71
N CYS A 58 -9.38 5.49 -6.40
CA CYS A 58 -8.47 4.88 -5.45
C CYS A 58 -9.30 3.98 -4.53
N SER A 59 -8.72 2.87 -4.05
CA SER A 59 -9.39 1.96 -3.16
C SER A 59 -8.47 1.42 -2.07
N VAL A 60 -9.01 1.27 -0.87
CA VAL A 60 -8.33 0.57 0.21
C VAL A 60 -9.22 -0.56 0.67
N GLU A 61 -8.76 -1.78 0.50
CA GLU A 61 -9.47 -2.98 0.91
C GLU A 61 -8.70 -3.66 2.03
N SER A 62 -9.40 -4.18 3.02
CA SER A 62 -8.79 -4.90 4.12
C SER A 62 -9.57 -6.14 4.48
N THR A 63 -8.86 -7.20 4.84
CA THR A 63 -9.43 -8.42 5.39
C THR A 63 -8.72 -8.77 6.69
N ALA A 64 -9.47 -8.89 7.77
CA ALA A 64 -8.98 -9.21 9.11
C ALA A 64 -9.67 -10.45 9.67
N CYS A 65 -8.91 -11.42 10.17
CA CYS A 65 -9.42 -12.53 10.95
C CYS A 65 -9.64 -12.05 12.40
N LEU A 66 -10.91 -12.03 12.82
CA LEU A 66 -11.29 -11.59 14.16
C LEU A 66 -11.10 -12.71 15.18
N SER A 67 -10.86 -12.32 16.43
CA SER A 67 -11.03 -13.22 17.56
C SER A 67 -12.52 -13.56 17.73
N LYS A 68 -12.82 -14.64 18.46
CA LYS A 68 -14.19 -15.11 18.72
C LYS A 68 -15.09 -14.02 19.34
N ASP A 69 -14.49 -13.17 20.19
CA ASP A 69 -15.20 -12.08 20.85
C ASP A 69 -15.14 -10.76 20.04
N GLY A 70 -14.18 -10.63 19.12
CA GLY A 70 -13.96 -9.43 18.32
C GLY A 70 -15.17 -9.02 17.47
N GLN A 71 -15.96 -9.98 16.99
CA GLN A 71 -17.18 -9.69 16.21
C GLN A 71 -18.18 -8.80 16.96
N TYR A 72 -18.25 -8.91 18.29
CA TYR A 72 -19.20 -8.14 19.10
C TYR A 72 -18.77 -6.68 19.25
N PHE A 73 -17.49 -6.38 19.01
CA PHE A 73 -16.94 -5.04 19.10
C PHE A 73 -17.04 -4.27 17.78
N VAL A 74 -17.24 -4.96 16.65
CA VAL A 74 -17.32 -4.35 15.31
C VAL A 74 -18.33 -3.20 15.29
N GLY A 75 -19.56 -3.41 15.73
CA GLY A 75 -20.58 -2.36 15.74
C GLY A 75 -20.18 -1.13 16.58
N SER A 76 -19.68 -1.35 17.80
CA SER A 76 -19.29 -0.27 18.72
C SER A 76 -18.02 0.49 18.31
N THR A 77 -17.14 -0.15 17.53
CA THR A 77 -15.88 0.44 17.06
C THR A 77 -16.04 1.06 15.68
N LEU A 78 -16.99 0.57 14.88
CA LEU A 78 -17.29 1.09 13.55
C LEU A 78 -17.71 2.56 13.58
N GLU A 79 -18.46 2.99 14.61
CA GLU A 79 -18.80 4.40 14.78
C GLU A 79 -17.55 5.29 14.94
N LYS A 80 -16.51 4.78 15.63
CA LYS A 80 -15.23 5.51 15.75
C LYS A 80 -14.50 5.57 14.42
N LEU A 81 -14.43 4.45 13.70
CA LEU A 81 -13.84 4.40 12.36
C LEU A 81 -14.55 5.38 11.41
N LEU A 82 -15.88 5.35 11.38
CA LEU A 82 -16.67 6.27 10.57
C LEU A 82 -16.40 7.72 10.95
N ASN A 83 -16.30 8.04 12.24
CA ASN A 83 -15.99 9.39 12.72
C ASN A 83 -14.55 9.84 12.37
N GLU A 84 -13.59 8.93 12.37
CA GLU A 84 -12.20 9.20 11.96
C GLU A 84 -12.11 9.43 10.44
N LEU A 85 -12.89 8.69 9.64
CA LEU A 85 -13.01 8.90 8.19
C LEU A 85 -13.82 10.16 7.84
N ALA A 86 -14.73 10.55 8.72
CA ALA A 86 -15.70 11.63 8.55
C ALA A 86 -15.13 13.05 8.70
N TYR A 87 -13.93 13.22 9.27
CA TYR A 87 -13.34 14.55 9.55
C TYR A 87 -14.37 15.57 10.10
N THR A 88 -14.83 15.34 11.34
CA THR A 88 -15.59 16.28 12.21
C THR A 88 -16.91 16.92 11.73
N ASP A 89 -17.27 16.93 10.43
CA ASP A 89 -18.44 17.67 9.91
C ASP A 89 -19.25 16.95 8.82
N SER A 90 -19.05 15.64 8.62
CA SER A 90 -19.69 14.90 7.53
C SER A 90 -21.03 14.24 7.88
N ASN A 91 -21.86 14.09 6.85
CA ASN A 91 -23.07 13.29 6.89
C ASN A 91 -22.72 11.82 6.67
N ILE A 92 -23.01 10.97 7.66
CA ILE A 92 -22.93 9.51 7.53
C ILE A 92 -24.32 9.01 7.13
N THR A 93 -24.44 8.42 5.94
CA THR A 93 -25.66 7.70 5.53
C THR A 93 -25.36 6.23 5.34
N SER A 94 -26.39 5.37 5.49
CA SER A 94 -26.24 3.94 5.29
C SER A 94 -27.25 3.41 4.29
N ALA A 95 -26.82 2.54 3.39
CA ALA A 95 -27.68 1.75 2.52
C ALA A 95 -27.29 0.27 2.56
N LYS A 96 -28.13 -0.58 1.97
CA LYS A 96 -27.71 -1.95 1.62
C LYS A 96 -27.25 -1.95 0.17
N VAL A 97 -26.07 -2.48 -0.08
CA VAL A 97 -25.56 -2.73 -1.43
C VAL A 97 -25.27 -4.21 -1.57
N ASP A 98 -25.44 -4.74 -2.78
CA ASP A 98 -25.06 -6.12 -3.06
C ASP A 98 -23.53 -6.17 -3.18
N PHE A 99 -22.91 -7.01 -2.36
CA PHE A 99 -21.50 -7.37 -2.45
C PHE A 99 -21.43 -8.89 -2.59
N ARG A 100 -20.84 -9.38 -3.69
CA ARG A 100 -20.79 -10.82 -4.02
C ARG A 100 -22.17 -11.52 -3.97
N ASN A 101 -23.21 -10.85 -4.46
CA ASN A 101 -24.61 -11.31 -4.44
C ASN A 101 -25.25 -11.41 -3.05
N GLU A 102 -24.66 -10.79 -2.03
CA GLU A 102 -25.26 -10.68 -0.70
C GLU A 102 -25.47 -9.21 -0.32
N PRO A 103 -26.63 -8.82 0.25
CA PRO A 103 -26.88 -7.45 0.65
C PRO A 103 -26.08 -7.12 1.93
N VAL A 104 -25.06 -6.29 1.80
CA VAL A 104 -24.19 -5.85 2.90
C VAL A 104 -24.44 -4.39 3.30
N PRO A 105 -24.24 -4.04 4.58
CA PRO A 105 -24.24 -2.65 5.02
C PRO A 105 -23.15 -1.85 4.30
N CYS A 106 -23.55 -0.76 3.66
CA CYS A 106 -22.68 0.24 3.07
C CYS A 106 -22.91 1.57 3.77
N TYR A 107 -21.81 2.21 4.15
CA TYR A 107 -21.80 3.53 4.72
C TYR A 107 -21.23 4.49 3.68
N TYR A 108 -21.88 5.63 3.52
CA TYR A 108 -21.41 6.73 2.69
C TYR A 108 -21.03 7.87 3.62
N VAL A 109 -19.78 8.30 3.51
CA VAL A 109 -19.20 9.35 4.33
C VAL A 109 -18.91 10.52 3.41
N GLU A 110 -19.64 11.63 3.57
CA GLU A 110 -19.53 12.79 2.70
C GLU A 110 -18.63 13.88 3.30
N TYR A 111 -17.46 14.14 2.72
CA TYR A 111 -16.53 15.17 3.18
C TYR A 111 -16.28 16.23 2.10
N GLU A 112 -16.49 17.52 2.42
CA GLU A 112 -16.21 18.69 1.56
C GLU A 112 -16.64 18.52 0.08
N SER A 113 -17.81 17.91 -0.18
CA SER A 113 -18.41 17.60 -1.51
C SER A 113 -17.96 16.29 -2.16
N GLN A 114 -17.31 15.39 -1.43
CA GLN A 114 -16.82 14.10 -1.89
C GLN A 114 -17.45 12.97 -1.08
N VAL A 115 -17.75 11.83 -1.71
CA VAL A 115 -18.40 10.70 -1.02
C VAL A 115 -17.43 9.52 -0.99
N CYS A 116 -16.85 9.26 0.17
CA CYS A 116 -16.16 8.01 0.42
C CYS A 116 -17.20 6.92 0.70
N ARG A 117 -17.05 5.77 0.04
CA ARG A 117 -17.90 4.61 0.26
C ARG A 117 -17.15 3.59 1.11
N LEU A 118 -17.67 3.28 2.31
CA LEU A 118 -17.17 2.19 3.16
C LEU A 118 -18.18 1.04 3.19
N SER A 119 -17.79 -0.11 2.64
CA SER A 119 -18.54 -1.36 2.80
C SER A 119 -17.94 -2.19 3.93
N VAL A 120 -18.79 -2.69 4.83
CA VAL A 120 -18.38 -3.47 6.00
C VAL A 120 -19.08 -4.82 5.98
N THR A 121 -18.30 -5.88 5.81
CA THR A 121 -18.84 -7.24 5.68
C THR A 121 -18.19 -8.17 6.68
N LEU A 122 -19.01 -8.92 7.42
CA LEU A 122 -18.55 -10.05 8.23
C LEU A 122 -18.83 -11.34 7.47
N SER A 123 -17.80 -12.15 7.26
CA SER A 123 -17.94 -13.46 6.61
C SER A 123 -17.46 -14.58 7.54
N ASN A 124 -18.03 -15.76 7.37
CA ASN A 124 -17.56 -16.99 7.99
C ASN A 124 -17.42 -18.05 6.87
N PRO A 125 -16.36 -17.97 6.05
CA PRO A 125 -16.23 -18.72 4.81
C PRO A 125 -15.90 -20.21 5.02
N GLY A 126 -15.78 -20.68 6.28
CA GLY A 126 -15.36 -22.04 6.60
C GLY A 126 -16.15 -22.69 7.73
N SER A 127 -15.97 -24.01 7.88
CA SER A 127 -16.46 -24.78 9.04
C SER A 127 -15.56 -24.64 10.28
N ASP A 128 -14.47 -23.88 10.17
CA ASP A 128 -13.50 -23.64 11.24
C ASP A 128 -13.98 -22.61 12.28
N GLY A 129 -15.12 -21.96 12.02
CA GLY A 129 -15.75 -20.99 12.91
C GLY A 129 -15.01 -19.65 12.99
N ARG A 130 -14.10 -19.37 12.05
CA ARG A 130 -13.38 -18.09 12.00
C ARG A 130 -14.23 -17.03 11.33
N ILE A 131 -14.25 -15.85 11.92
CA ILE A 131 -14.98 -14.70 11.41
C ILE A 131 -13.98 -13.75 10.79
N TYR A 132 -14.26 -13.31 9.58
CA TYR A 132 -13.46 -12.34 8.85
C TYR A 132 -14.23 -11.04 8.71
N LEU A 133 -13.56 -9.94 8.99
CA LEU A 133 -14.03 -8.59 8.74
C LEU A 133 -13.40 -8.08 7.45
N HIS A 134 -14.24 -7.77 6.48
CA HIS A 134 -13.86 -7.13 5.24
C HIS A 134 -14.28 -5.67 5.28
N LEU A 135 -13.32 -4.78 4.99
CA LEU A 135 -13.55 -3.36 4.83
C LEU A 135 -13.14 -3.00 3.40
N VAL A 136 -14.02 -2.32 2.66
CA VAL A 136 -13.72 -1.84 1.31
C VAL A 136 -14.05 -0.36 1.26
N MET A 137 -13.04 0.46 1.04
CA MET A 137 -13.15 1.90 0.86
C MET A 137 -12.85 2.26 -0.59
N THR A 138 -13.77 2.96 -1.26
CA THR A 138 -13.65 3.38 -2.66
C THR A 138 -14.02 4.84 -2.85
N ASP A 139 -13.81 5.33 -4.07
CA ASP A 139 -14.29 6.64 -4.55
C ASP A 139 -13.60 7.83 -3.88
N PHE A 140 -12.31 7.69 -3.52
CA PHE A 140 -11.50 8.83 -3.08
C PHE A 140 -11.23 9.76 -4.27
N SER A 141 -11.74 11.00 -4.21
CA SER A 141 -11.45 12.03 -5.21
C SER A 141 -10.15 12.79 -4.97
N ARG A 142 -9.46 12.57 -3.84
CA ARG A 142 -8.09 13.05 -3.61
C ARG A 142 -7.18 11.91 -3.17
N ILE A 143 -6.04 11.87 -3.85
CA ILE A 143 -4.91 10.99 -3.61
C ILE A 143 -4.35 11.13 -2.18
N GLU A 144 -4.39 12.34 -1.61
CA GLU A 144 -3.78 12.64 -0.31
C GLU A 144 -4.54 11.98 0.86
N ASP A 145 -5.84 11.71 0.70
CA ASP A 145 -6.72 11.10 1.71
C ASP A 145 -6.56 9.56 1.79
N TYR A 146 -5.92 8.95 0.78
CA TYR A 146 -5.71 7.51 0.64
C TYR A 146 -4.64 6.96 1.60
N THR A 147 -3.59 7.73 1.89
CA THR A 147 -2.51 7.29 2.78
C THR A 147 -2.89 7.32 4.24
N ASP A 148 -3.72 8.29 4.63
CA ASP A 148 -4.29 8.33 5.97
C ASP A 148 -5.30 7.20 6.19
N SER A 149 -6.02 6.80 5.14
CA SER A 149 -7.02 5.72 5.19
C SER A 149 -6.44 4.36 5.61
N ARG A 150 -5.23 4.02 5.16
CA ARG A 150 -4.54 2.80 5.62
C ARG A 150 -4.30 2.85 7.14
N LYS A 151 -3.74 3.96 7.62
CA LYS A 151 -3.41 4.14 9.03
C LYS A 151 -4.66 4.11 9.90
N ILE A 152 -5.74 4.76 9.45
CA ILE A 152 -7.06 4.73 10.12
C ILE A 152 -7.56 3.28 10.25
N ILE A 153 -7.44 2.44 9.22
CA ILE A 153 -7.80 1.01 9.33
C ILE A 153 -6.89 0.26 10.31
N GLU A 154 -5.58 0.50 10.26
CA GLU A 154 -4.63 -0.14 11.19
C GLU A 154 -4.93 0.24 12.65
N ASP A 155 -5.23 1.52 12.91
CA ASP A 155 -5.60 2.04 14.22
C ASP A 155 -6.96 1.48 14.68
N TYR A 156 -7.93 1.34 13.76
CA TYR A 156 -9.20 0.66 14.02
C TYR A 156 -9.00 -0.80 14.45
N TYR A 157 -8.12 -1.55 13.79
CA TYR A 157 -7.78 -2.91 14.21
C TYR A 157 -7.08 -2.99 15.57
N GLY A 158 -6.30 -1.97 15.91
CA GLY A 158 -5.69 -1.79 17.23
C GLY A 158 -6.66 -1.30 18.31
N SER A 159 -7.87 -0.91 17.95
CA SER A 159 -8.83 -0.33 18.89
C SER A 159 -9.30 -1.32 19.95
N ALA A 160 -9.62 -0.78 21.13
CA ALA A 160 -10.03 -1.57 22.29
C ALA A 160 -11.25 -2.46 21.96
N GLY A 161 -11.04 -3.78 22.04
CA GLY A 161 -12.06 -4.79 21.78
C GLY A 161 -11.80 -5.63 20.53
N LEU A 162 -11.25 -5.02 19.47
CA LEU A 162 -10.85 -5.75 18.27
C LEU A 162 -9.48 -6.42 18.45
N ASN A 163 -8.47 -5.63 18.85
CA ASN A 163 -7.10 -6.09 19.14
C ASN A 163 -6.57 -7.09 18.09
N VAL A 164 -6.79 -6.82 16.80
CA VAL A 164 -6.40 -7.74 15.73
C VAL A 164 -4.88 -7.73 15.59
N PRO A 165 -4.19 -8.87 15.74
CA PRO A 165 -2.74 -8.93 15.53
C PRO A 165 -2.38 -8.53 14.09
N LYS A 166 -1.22 -7.89 13.90
CA LYS A 166 -0.72 -7.52 12.54
C LYS A 166 -0.59 -8.70 11.58
N THR A 167 -0.42 -9.91 12.11
CA THR A 167 -0.35 -11.16 11.34
C THR A 167 -1.72 -11.70 10.92
N SER A 168 -2.80 -11.09 11.42
CA SER A 168 -4.18 -11.56 11.25
C SER A 168 -4.99 -10.66 10.33
N TYR A 169 -4.36 -9.65 9.70
CA TYR A 169 -5.01 -8.84 8.69
C TYR A 169 -4.07 -8.56 7.51
N ILE A 170 -4.66 -8.22 6.38
CA ILE A 170 -3.97 -7.73 5.18
C ILE A 170 -4.74 -6.53 4.65
N ILE A 171 -4.01 -5.49 4.26
CA ILE A 171 -4.57 -4.28 3.65
C ILE A 171 -3.99 -4.18 2.24
N TYR A 172 -4.90 -4.16 1.28
CA TYR A 172 -4.69 -3.85 -0.12
C TYR A 172 -4.98 -2.37 -0.36
N SER A 173 -4.18 -1.77 -1.21
CA SER A 173 -4.34 -0.39 -1.60
C SER A 173 -4.17 -0.35 -3.12
N GLY A 174 -5.16 0.21 -3.82
CA GLY A 174 -5.24 0.23 -5.28
C GLY A 174 -5.47 1.64 -5.83
N ILE A 175 -4.89 1.91 -7.00
CA ILE A 175 -5.16 3.11 -7.79
C ILE A 175 -5.46 2.67 -9.22
N ASP A 176 -6.58 3.13 -9.75
CA ASP A 176 -7.00 2.92 -11.12
C ASP A 176 -7.00 4.27 -11.86
N GLY A 177 -6.33 4.31 -13.01
CA GLY A 177 -6.32 5.44 -13.92
C GLY A 177 -6.42 5.00 -15.37
N HIS A 178 -6.43 5.97 -16.28
CA HIS A 178 -6.48 5.70 -17.71
C HIS A 178 -5.72 6.73 -18.54
N VAL A 179 -5.35 6.31 -19.74
CA VAL A 179 -4.77 7.14 -20.80
C VAL A 179 -5.57 6.93 -22.08
N ALA A 180 -5.78 7.98 -22.86
CA ALA A 180 -6.43 7.89 -24.15
C ALA A 180 -5.59 7.10 -25.16
N GLY A 181 -6.23 6.20 -25.91
CA GLY A 181 -5.61 5.36 -26.92
C GLY A 181 -4.89 4.13 -26.35
N LYS A 182 -4.23 3.39 -27.25
CA LYS A 182 -3.44 2.21 -26.94
C LYS A 182 -2.00 2.61 -26.59
N MET A 183 -1.54 2.24 -25.39
CA MET A 183 -0.11 2.33 -25.06
C MET A 183 0.68 1.22 -25.76
N SER A 184 1.85 1.55 -26.31
CA SER A 184 2.77 0.52 -26.79
C SER A 184 3.45 -0.19 -25.61
N LEU A 185 4.08 -1.35 -25.87
CA LEU A 185 4.87 -2.04 -24.84
C LEU A 185 6.02 -1.17 -24.33
N GLU A 186 6.62 -0.36 -25.21
CA GLU A 186 7.68 0.60 -24.84
C GLU A 186 7.14 1.68 -23.89
N ASP A 187 5.94 2.22 -24.17
CA ASP A 187 5.30 3.20 -23.28
C ASP A 187 4.95 2.59 -21.92
N CYS A 188 4.44 1.35 -21.91
CA CYS A 188 4.14 0.62 -20.67
C CYS A 188 5.40 0.42 -19.82
N ASN A 189 6.50 -0.04 -20.43
CA ASN A 189 7.79 -0.22 -19.77
C ASN A 189 8.32 1.11 -19.23
N ASN A 190 8.37 2.15 -20.07
CA ASN A 190 8.88 3.47 -19.69
C ASN A 190 8.08 4.08 -18.53
N TYR A 191 6.74 3.95 -18.55
CA TYR A 191 5.91 4.44 -17.46
C TYR A 191 6.12 3.61 -16.18
N THR A 192 6.17 2.28 -16.30
CA THR A 192 6.43 1.38 -15.18
C THR A 192 7.78 1.67 -14.52
N ASP A 193 8.84 1.84 -15.30
CA ASP A 193 10.20 2.09 -14.78
C ASP A 193 10.26 3.39 -13.97
N LYS A 194 9.55 4.44 -14.40
CA LYS A 194 9.44 5.71 -13.64
C LYS A 194 8.79 5.49 -12.28
N ILE A 195 7.69 4.72 -12.25
CA ILE A 195 6.97 4.41 -11.01
C ILE A 195 7.86 3.57 -10.09
N PHE A 196 8.46 2.49 -10.59
CA PHE A 196 9.35 1.61 -9.84
C PHE A 196 10.54 2.39 -9.26
N ALA A 197 11.19 3.24 -10.06
CA ALA A 197 12.29 4.06 -9.60
C ALA A 197 11.89 5.01 -8.46
N ARG A 198 10.71 5.66 -8.53
CA ARG A 198 10.22 6.52 -7.45
C ARG A 198 9.88 5.73 -6.19
N MET A 199 9.30 4.55 -6.35
CA MET A 199 8.98 3.67 -5.24
C MET A 199 10.22 3.02 -4.62
N GLY A 200 11.39 3.11 -5.28
CA GLY A 200 12.58 2.34 -4.91
C GLY A 200 12.32 0.84 -5.01
N ALA A 201 11.56 0.42 -6.04
CA ALA A 201 11.14 -0.94 -6.26
C ALA A 201 12.03 -1.63 -7.30
N ASP A 202 12.41 -2.86 -7.03
CA ASP A 202 13.03 -3.76 -7.99
C ASP A 202 11.98 -4.61 -8.70
N THR A 203 12.25 -4.98 -9.95
CA THR A 203 11.39 -5.91 -10.70
C THR A 203 11.62 -7.33 -10.22
N VAL A 204 10.54 -8.02 -9.89
CA VAL A 204 10.55 -9.44 -9.50
C VAL A 204 10.18 -10.30 -10.69
N CYS A 205 9.01 -10.05 -11.28
CA CYS A 205 8.59 -10.75 -12.49
C CYS A 205 7.68 -9.88 -13.37
N GLU A 206 7.64 -10.18 -14.66
CA GLU A 206 6.80 -9.49 -15.63
C GLU A 206 6.04 -10.49 -16.51
N GLY A 207 4.87 -10.07 -16.98
CA GLY A 207 3.99 -10.87 -17.81
C GLY A 207 3.43 -10.04 -18.96
N TYR A 208 3.37 -10.64 -20.13
CA TYR A 208 2.77 -10.04 -21.32
C TYR A 208 1.96 -11.09 -22.09
N ASP A 209 0.64 -11.10 -21.87
CA ASP A 209 -0.31 -11.91 -22.63
C ASP A 209 -1.64 -11.16 -22.75
N ASN A 210 -1.81 -10.39 -23.83
CA ASN A 210 -2.92 -9.46 -24.11
C ASN A 210 -3.09 -8.29 -23.10
N TYR A 211 -2.49 -8.39 -21.93
CA TYR A 211 -2.28 -7.31 -20.96
C TYR A 211 -0.82 -7.33 -20.51
N TYR A 212 -0.30 -6.15 -20.16
CA TYR A 212 1.05 -6.04 -19.60
C TYR A 212 0.93 -5.93 -18.09
N THR A 213 1.72 -6.71 -17.35
CA THR A 213 1.81 -6.61 -15.89
C THR A 213 3.24 -6.76 -15.42
N ARG A 214 3.59 -6.01 -14.37
CA ARG A 214 4.87 -6.15 -13.69
C ARG A 214 4.67 -6.18 -12.19
N TYR A 215 5.39 -7.09 -11.55
CA TYR A 215 5.43 -7.27 -10.11
C TYR A 215 6.78 -6.81 -9.58
N GLY A 216 6.75 -6.14 -8.44
CA GLY A 216 7.93 -5.57 -7.83
C GLY A 216 7.99 -5.73 -6.32
N TYR A 217 9.18 -5.49 -5.80
CA TYR A 217 9.44 -5.40 -4.38
C TYR A 217 10.06 -4.06 -4.06
N SER A 218 9.47 -3.33 -3.11
CA SER A 218 10.08 -2.15 -2.52
C SER A 218 10.22 -2.28 -1.01
N ALA A 219 11.42 -2.00 -0.51
CA ALA A 219 11.67 -1.88 0.92
C ALA A 219 11.01 -0.63 1.53
N SER A 220 10.65 0.38 0.74
CA SER A 220 9.99 1.60 1.24
C SER A 220 8.53 1.34 1.66
N LEU A 221 7.91 0.29 1.12
CA LEU A 221 6.56 -0.18 1.43
C LEU A 221 6.49 -1.02 2.73
N THR A 222 7.46 -0.87 3.64
CA THR A 222 7.49 -1.54 4.95
C THR A 222 6.17 -1.37 5.72
N GLY A 223 5.50 -2.49 6.01
CA GLY A 223 4.16 -2.54 6.62
C GLY A 223 3.11 -3.19 5.73
N ASN A 224 3.38 -3.32 4.43
CA ASN A 224 2.55 -4.09 3.50
C ASN A 224 2.92 -5.57 3.60
N SER A 225 1.93 -6.44 3.79
CA SER A 225 2.11 -7.89 3.75
C SER A 225 2.67 -8.28 2.37
N ALA A 226 3.91 -8.74 2.30
CA ALA A 226 4.47 -9.21 1.03
C ALA A 226 3.84 -10.56 0.64
N ALA A 227 3.35 -10.65 -0.59
CA ALA A 227 3.02 -11.92 -1.22
C ALA A 227 4.31 -12.65 -1.62
N GLN A 228 4.21 -13.95 -1.88
CA GLN A 228 5.30 -14.73 -2.46
C GLN A 228 4.98 -14.98 -3.93
N SER A 229 5.95 -14.75 -4.81
CA SER A 229 5.89 -15.16 -6.20
C SER A 229 5.87 -16.69 -6.30
N SER A 230 5.57 -17.24 -7.49
CA SER A 230 5.66 -18.68 -7.75
C SER A 230 7.06 -19.26 -7.51
N GLU A 231 8.09 -18.40 -7.52
CA GLU A 231 9.49 -18.76 -7.32
C GLU A 231 9.97 -18.51 -5.87
N GLY A 232 9.09 -18.05 -4.98
CA GLY A 232 9.39 -17.78 -3.57
C GLY A 232 10.07 -16.43 -3.31
N GLU A 233 9.97 -15.50 -4.26
CA GLU A 233 10.44 -14.13 -4.08
C GLU A 233 9.32 -13.25 -3.51
N SER A 234 9.68 -12.28 -2.67
CA SER A 234 8.68 -11.41 -2.05
C SER A 234 8.20 -10.35 -3.03
N VAL A 235 6.88 -10.18 -3.15
CA VAL A 235 6.22 -9.17 -3.99
C VAL A 235 5.33 -8.31 -3.11
N ASN A 236 5.43 -6.99 -3.24
CA ASN A 236 4.57 -6.06 -2.49
C ASN A 236 4.10 -4.87 -3.33
N PHE A 237 4.29 -4.95 -4.64
CA PHE A 237 3.88 -3.94 -5.61
C PHE A 237 3.50 -4.62 -6.93
N GLN A 238 2.42 -4.17 -7.56
CA GLN A 238 2.01 -4.62 -8.89
C GLN A 238 1.50 -3.44 -9.70
N ILE A 239 1.83 -3.44 -10.99
CA ILE A 239 1.18 -2.61 -12.00
C ILE A 239 0.64 -3.48 -13.13
N ALA A 240 -0.50 -3.11 -13.69
CA ALA A 240 -1.12 -3.77 -14.82
C ALA A 240 -1.75 -2.75 -15.78
N TYR A 241 -1.76 -3.11 -17.07
CA TYR A 241 -2.26 -2.29 -18.16
C TYR A 241 -3.19 -3.12 -19.03
N ALA A 242 -4.38 -2.60 -19.28
CA ALA A 242 -5.38 -3.25 -20.11
C ALA A 242 -5.93 -2.27 -21.15
N TYR A 243 -5.90 -2.64 -22.43
CA TYR A 243 -6.44 -1.80 -23.48
C TYR A 243 -7.90 -2.16 -23.76
N ASN A 244 -8.78 -1.17 -23.63
CA ASN A 244 -10.18 -1.26 -23.99
C ASN A 244 -10.40 -0.73 -25.41
N GLU A 245 -10.66 -1.63 -26.37
CA GLU A 245 -10.89 -1.28 -27.77
C GLU A 245 -12.18 -0.47 -28.02
N THR A 246 -13.19 -0.67 -27.17
CA THR A 246 -14.50 -0.02 -27.34
C THR A 246 -14.43 1.45 -26.97
N GLU A 247 -13.74 1.75 -25.87
CA GLU A 247 -13.55 3.11 -25.38
C GLU A 247 -12.30 3.78 -25.95
N ASN A 248 -11.44 3.00 -26.62
CA ASN A 248 -10.13 3.44 -27.12
C ASN A 248 -9.31 4.08 -25.98
N MET A 249 -9.18 3.36 -24.87
CA MET A 249 -8.45 3.79 -23.68
C MET A 249 -7.60 2.66 -23.12
N THR A 250 -6.44 2.99 -22.57
CA THR A 250 -5.62 2.07 -21.78
C THR A 250 -5.89 2.32 -20.31
N GLU A 251 -6.46 1.34 -19.63
CA GLU A 251 -6.58 1.30 -18.18
C GLU A 251 -5.24 0.95 -17.55
N ILE A 252 -4.90 1.64 -16.47
CA ILE A 252 -3.69 1.41 -15.69
C ILE A 252 -4.12 1.18 -14.24
N SER A 253 -3.76 0.03 -13.68
CA SER A 253 -4.04 -0.33 -12.31
C SER A 253 -2.72 -0.54 -11.56
N VAL A 254 -2.63 0.04 -10.36
CA VAL A 254 -1.51 -0.18 -9.43
C VAL A 254 -2.07 -0.72 -8.12
N GLY A 255 -1.37 -1.67 -7.50
CA GLY A 255 -1.79 -2.28 -6.25
C GLY A 255 -0.64 -2.64 -5.32
N THR A 256 -0.89 -2.50 -4.02
CA THR A 256 -0.01 -3.02 -2.95
C THR A 256 -0.81 -3.84 -1.95
N PRO A 257 -0.38 -5.08 -1.61
CA PRO A 257 0.78 -5.77 -2.19
C PRO A 257 0.60 -6.21 -3.64
N PHE A 258 -0.64 -6.34 -4.09
CA PHE A 258 -1.01 -6.61 -5.48
C PHE A 258 -2.39 -6.02 -5.76
N ILE A 259 -2.78 -5.97 -7.02
CA ILE A 259 -4.09 -5.49 -7.44
C ILE A 259 -5.13 -6.50 -6.97
N ASN A 260 -5.99 -6.07 -6.04
CA ASN A 260 -7.15 -6.82 -5.62
C ASN A 260 -8.39 -6.11 -6.14
N LYS A 261 -9.06 -6.71 -7.12
CA LYS A 261 -10.36 -6.24 -7.63
C LYS A 261 -11.42 -7.21 -7.13
N SER A 262 -11.74 -7.12 -5.84
CA SER A 262 -12.77 -7.95 -5.19
C SER A 262 -14.20 -7.42 -5.40
N TYR A 263 -14.38 -6.44 -6.31
CA TYR A 263 -15.65 -5.80 -6.67
C TYR A 263 -16.81 -6.79 -6.83
#